data_AF-A0A3R7B3P5-F1
#
_entry.id   AF-A0A3R7B3P5-F1
#
_cell.length_a   1.000
_cell.length_b   1.000
_cell.length_c   1.000
_cell.angle_alpha   90.00
_cell.angle_beta   90.00
_cell.angle_gamma   90.00
#
_symmetry.space_group_name_H-M   'P 1'
#
loop_
_entity.id
_entity.type
_entity.pdbx_description
1 polymer ?
#
loop_
_entity_poly.entity_id
_entity_poly.type
_entity_poly.pdbx_seq_one_letter_code
_entity_poly.pdbx_strand_id
1 'polypeptide(L)'
;HFAVANMAFNATGTAVAVGTGVPTGKERHGQVLFFDVLTAVTAPLTAIDMHPDESAVCVAWHPKINQVFVGSSAGTVRVFYDEAISTKGVLLSATKKLPLASAGYVRIDESSDGAIVNPHALPMYRDANAKPTKRKYAKIRLDPIASKKPSKPITGPGFGGSTGGSTLTQFFMRDQIKSESIRSEDPREAILKYAKVAAADSTYLGSAYATTQPTDQIAAEYQLAKETLEQEKLTKEEQNRRLLDL
;
A
#
# COMPACT_ATOMS: atom_id res chain seq x y z
N HIS A 1 41.34 26.48 25.04
CA HIS A 1 41.20 27.05 23.68
C HIS A 1 41.76 26.03 22.71
N PHE A 2 40.94 25.50 21.80
CA PHE A 2 41.42 24.56 20.78
C PHE A 2 42.04 25.36 19.63
N ALA A 3 43.23 24.98 19.19
CA ALA A 3 43.98 25.71 18.17
C ALA A 3 43.46 25.47 16.75
N VAL A 4 42.65 24.43 16.55
CA VAL A 4 42.13 24.02 15.25
C VAL A 4 40.64 23.74 15.39
N ALA A 5 39.86 24.36 14.52
CA ALA A 5 38.49 23.95 14.20
C ALA A 5 38.48 23.54 12.72
N ASN A 6 37.84 22.42 12.40
CA ASN A 6 37.70 22.00 11.02
C ASN A 6 36.49 22.68 10.35
N MET A 7 36.33 22.43 9.05
CA MET A 7 35.19 22.88 8.27
C MET A 7 34.63 21.71 7.45
N ALA A 8 33.35 21.76 7.11
CA ALA A 8 32.70 20.75 6.29
C ALA A 8 31.77 21.36 5.24
N PHE A 9 31.84 20.86 4.01
CA PHE A 9 30.94 21.27 2.93
C PHE A 9 29.64 20.47 2.97
N ASN A 10 28.56 21.10 2.52
CA ASN A 10 27.34 20.39 2.19
C ASN A 10 27.55 19.47 0.97
N ALA A 11 26.55 18.62 0.67
CA ALA A 11 26.66 17.62 -0.39
C ALA A 11 26.96 18.21 -1.78
N THR A 12 26.47 19.42 -2.05
CA THR A 12 26.60 20.13 -3.34
C THR A 12 27.85 21.01 -3.41
N GLY A 13 28.55 21.23 -2.30
CA GLY A 13 29.69 22.15 -2.20
C GLY A 13 29.31 23.64 -2.27
N THR A 14 28.02 23.98 -2.20
CA THR A 14 27.55 25.36 -2.26
C THR A 14 27.62 26.08 -0.90
N ALA A 15 27.60 25.33 0.20
CA ALA A 15 27.68 25.89 1.55
C ALA A 15 28.75 25.19 2.37
N VAL A 16 29.38 25.93 3.28
CA VAL A 16 30.39 25.42 4.22
C VAL A 16 29.98 25.74 5.65
N ALA A 17 30.12 24.74 6.53
CA ALA A 17 29.91 24.87 7.96
C ALA A 17 31.27 24.97 8.66
N VAL A 18 31.43 25.96 9.53
CA VAL A 18 32.67 26.26 10.27
C VAL A 18 32.35 26.35 11.75
N GLY A 19 33.09 25.61 12.58
CA GLY A 19 32.99 25.69 14.03
C GLY A 19 33.86 26.82 14.59
N THR A 20 33.37 27.52 15.60
CA THR A 20 34.15 28.50 16.36
C THR A 20 34.40 28.01 17.79
N GLY A 21 35.59 28.32 18.27
CA GLY A 21 36.04 28.01 19.62
C GLY A 21 35.97 29.22 20.54
N VAL A 22 35.75 28.95 21.82
CA VAL A 22 35.61 29.97 22.86
C VAL A 22 36.39 29.54 24.10
N PRO A 23 37.04 30.48 24.82
CA PRO A 23 37.67 30.17 26.10
C PRO A 23 36.62 29.81 27.16
N THR A 24 36.90 28.75 27.92
CA THR A 24 36.07 28.30 29.05
C THR A 24 36.06 29.32 30.18
N GLY A 25 34.90 29.49 30.83
CA GLY A 25 34.73 30.32 32.02
C GLY A 25 34.43 31.78 31.73
N LYS A 26 33.94 32.09 30.52
CA LYS A 26 33.53 33.44 30.12
C LYS A 26 32.05 33.50 29.72
N GLU A 27 31.28 32.44 29.97
CA GLU A 27 29.85 32.32 29.62
C GLU A 27 29.57 32.65 28.15
N ARG A 28 30.52 32.31 27.29
CA ARG A 28 30.41 32.53 25.85
C ARG A 28 30.06 31.22 25.17
N HIS A 29 29.35 31.31 24.06
CA HIS A 29 28.92 30.17 23.28
C HIS A 29 29.84 30.01 22.08
N GLY A 30 30.41 28.82 21.88
CA GLY A 30 30.93 28.45 20.58
C GLY A 30 29.80 28.46 19.56
N GLN A 31 30.12 28.76 18.31
CA GLN A 31 29.11 28.88 17.25
C GLN A 31 29.46 27.97 16.09
N VAL A 32 28.42 27.54 15.37
CA VAL A 32 28.56 26.89 14.07
C VAL A 32 28.03 27.86 13.04
N LEU A 33 28.94 28.36 12.21
CA LEU A 33 28.67 29.37 11.21
C LEU A 33 28.53 28.70 9.84
N PHE A 34 27.47 29.06 9.12
CA PHE A 34 27.24 28.59 7.75
C PHE A 34 27.54 29.73 6.78
N PHE A 35 28.40 29.46 5.80
CA PHE A 35 28.73 30.41 4.75
C PHE A 35 28.29 29.87 3.39
N ASP A 36 27.87 30.78 2.52
CA ASP A 36 27.76 30.48 1.09
C ASP A 36 29.15 30.51 0.48
N VAL A 37 29.50 29.50 -0.30
CA VAL A 37 30.79 29.41 -1.00
C VAL A 37 30.81 30.31 -2.23
N LEU A 38 29.65 30.52 -2.85
CA LEU A 38 29.53 31.26 -4.11
C LEU A 38 29.50 32.77 -3.90
N THR A 39 28.90 33.21 -2.80
CA THR A 39 28.80 34.62 -2.45
C THR A 39 30.05 35.03 -1.67
N ALA A 40 30.85 35.95 -2.22
CA ALA A 40 32.08 36.46 -1.59
C ALA A 40 31.80 37.44 -0.42
N VAL A 41 30.77 37.16 0.37
CA VAL A 41 30.38 37.96 1.53
C VAL A 41 30.92 37.27 2.79
N THR A 42 31.67 38.02 3.60
CA THR A 42 32.27 37.56 4.85
C THR A 42 31.26 37.36 5.98
N ALA A 43 30.00 37.75 5.79
CA ALA A 43 28.93 37.54 6.75
C ALA A 43 28.39 36.10 6.65
N PRO A 44 28.24 35.38 7.78
CA PRO A 44 27.62 34.07 7.80
C PRO A 44 26.13 34.17 7.43
N LEU A 45 25.63 33.20 6.68
CA LEU A 45 24.20 33.04 6.37
C LEU A 45 23.39 32.84 7.65
N THR A 46 23.88 31.92 8.48
CA THR A 46 23.26 31.55 9.76
C THR A 46 24.34 31.18 10.77
N ALA A 47 24.04 31.41 12.04
CA ALA A 47 24.86 31.03 13.17
C ALA A 47 24.01 30.22 14.16
N ILE A 48 24.54 29.11 14.64
CA ILE A 48 23.90 28.29 15.68
C ILE A 48 24.80 28.28 16.90
N ASP A 49 24.26 28.70 18.04
CA ASP A 49 24.96 28.71 19.31
C ASP A 49 25.03 27.33 19.95
N MET A 50 26.21 26.99 20.49
CA MET A 50 26.45 25.82 21.33
C MET A 50 26.03 26.09 22.78
N HIS A 51 26.19 25.12 23.67
CA HIS A 51 25.99 25.36 25.11
C HIS A 51 26.94 26.44 25.64
N PRO A 52 26.61 27.13 26.76
CA PRO A 52 27.56 28.02 27.40
C PRO A 52 28.87 27.28 27.75
N ASP A 53 30.00 27.96 27.50
CA ASP A 53 31.37 27.47 27.65
C ASP A 53 31.73 26.24 26.79
N GLU A 54 30.91 25.93 25.78
CA GLU A 54 31.12 24.81 24.86
C GLU A 54 31.64 25.31 23.51
N SER A 55 32.76 24.77 23.04
CA SER A 55 33.35 25.08 21.73
C SER A 55 32.95 24.04 20.68
N ALA A 56 32.69 24.48 19.45
CA ALA A 56 32.55 23.60 18.30
C ALA A 56 33.94 23.25 17.74
N VAL A 57 34.43 22.05 18.04
CA VAL A 57 35.81 21.62 17.70
C VAL A 57 35.87 20.94 16.34
N CYS A 58 34.94 20.01 16.10
CA CYS A 58 34.85 19.24 14.88
C CYS A 58 33.44 19.38 14.30
N VAL A 59 33.33 19.63 13.01
CA VAL A 59 32.11 19.78 12.22
C VAL A 59 32.22 18.80 11.06
N ALA A 60 31.17 17.99 10.85
CA ALA A 60 31.06 17.08 9.72
C ALA A 60 29.63 17.13 9.18
N TRP A 61 29.49 17.52 7.91
CA TRP A 61 28.19 17.56 7.24
C TRP A 61 28.04 16.31 6.37
N HIS A 62 27.08 15.46 6.70
CA HIS A 62 26.89 14.23 5.96
C HIS A 62 26.11 14.47 4.65
N PRO A 63 26.64 14.04 3.48
CA PRO A 63 26.07 14.42 2.18
C PRO A 63 24.70 13.80 1.87
N LYS A 64 24.45 12.54 2.27
CA LYS A 64 23.17 11.86 1.96
C LYS A 64 22.02 12.18 2.91
N ILE A 65 22.28 12.24 4.22
CA ILE A 65 21.22 12.43 5.23
C ILE A 65 20.96 13.90 5.54
N ASN A 66 21.81 14.81 5.06
CA ASN A 66 21.77 16.25 5.33
C ASN A 66 21.72 16.56 6.84
N GLN A 67 22.65 15.99 7.61
CA GLN A 67 22.80 16.23 9.07
C GLN A 67 24.20 16.75 9.35
N VAL A 68 24.30 17.73 10.23
CA VAL A 68 25.58 18.35 10.64
C VAL A 68 25.94 17.85 12.03
N PHE A 69 27.03 17.09 12.10
CA PHE A 69 27.58 16.56 13.35
C PHE A 69 28.63 17.53 13.88
N VAL A 70 28.49 17.94 15.12
CA VAL A 70 29.39 18.87 15.78
C VAL A 70 29.93 18.24 17.05
N GLY A 71 31.20 17.85 17.00
CA GLY A 71 31.99 17.43 18.14
C GLY A 71 32.33 18.63 19.01
N SER A 72 31.90 18.56 20.26
CA SER A 72 32.05 19.62 21.24
C SER A 72 33.28 19.40 22.14
N SER A 73 33.80 20.49 22.70
CA SER A 73 34.85 20.45 23.73
C SER A 73 34.44 19.72 25.02
N ALA A 74 33.14 19.57 25.28
CA ALA A 74 32.61 18.84 26.44
C ALA A 74 32.60 17.31 26.24
N GLY A 75 33.09 16.80 25.10
CA GLY A 75 33.07 15.37 24.77
C GLY A 75 31.70 14.87 24.30
N THR A 76 30.75 15.78 24.07
CA THR A 76 29.44 15.49 23.49
C THR A 76 29.48 15.70 21.98
N VAL A 77 28.53 15.07 21.27
CA VAL A 77 28.30 15.34 19.85
C VAL A 77 26.89 15.89 19.70
N ARG A 78 26.78 17.11 19.20
CA ARG A 78 25.51 17.72 18.83
C ARG A 78 25.23 17.42 17.36
N VAL A 79 23.98 17.15 17.03
CA VAL A 79 23.59 16.91 15.64
C VAL A 79 22.47 17.86 15.27
N PHE A 80 22.71 18.68 14.27
CA PHE A 80 21.72 19.57 13.70
C PHE A 80 21.09 18.91 12.48
N TYR A 81 19.77 18.95 12.41
CA TYR A 81 18.96 18.37 11.33
C TYR A 81 17.74 19.25 11.08
N ASP A 82 17.17 19.13 9.89
CA ASP A 82 15.88 19.69 9.51
C ASP A 82 14.89 18.54 9.29
N GLU A 83 13.74 18.58 9.94
CA GLU A 83 12.72 17.53 9.79
C GLU A 83 12.18 17.40 8.37
N ALA A 84 12.19 18.49 7.59
CA ALA A 84 11.68 18.49 6.22
C ALA A 84 12.68 17.94 5.21
N ILE A 85 13.98 18.23 5.38
CA ILE A 85 15.01 17.95 4.38
C ILE A 85 15.91 16.78 4.79
N SER A 86 16.22 16.63 6.08
CA SER A 86 17.08 15.56 6.55
C SER A 86 16.37 14.20 6.51
N THR A 87 17.12 13.12 6.32
CA THR A 87 16.55 11.76 6.27
C THR A 87 17.32 10.78 7.14
N LYS A 88 16.62 9.81 7.76
CA LYS A 88 17.24 8.74 8.58
C LYS A 88 18.11 9.31 9.72
N GLY A 89 19.16 8.59 10.14
CA GLY A 89 20.12 9.06 11.14
C GLY A 89 19.46 9.40 12.46
N VAL A 90 19.72 10.61 12.96
CA VAL A 90 19.17 11.10 14.24
C VAL A 90 17.64 11.16 14.25
N LEU A 91 16.99 11.38 13.10
CA LEU A 91 15.53 11.38 13.03
C LEU A 91 14.91 10.05 13.48
N LEU A 92 15.59 8.91 13.29
CA LEU A 92 15.10 7.60 13.74
C LEU A 92 14.96 7.52 15.27
N SER A 93 15.78 8.27 15.99
CA SER A 93 15.77 8.34 17.44
C SER A 93 14.96 9.53 17.94
N ALA A 94 15.12 10.70 17.33
CA ALA A 94 14.48 11.95 17.76
C ALA A 94 12.96 11.97 17.51
N THR A 95 12.49 11.43 16.38
CA THR A 95 11.05 11.38 16.07
C THR A 95 10.32 10.21 16.74
N LYS A 96 11.09 9.26 17.30
CA LYS A 96 10.51 8.11 17.97
C LYS A 96 9.88 8.57 19.27
N LYS A 97 8.55 8.67 19.28
CA LYS A 97 7.79 8.84 20.52
C LYS A 97 8.19 7.72 21.48
N LEU A 98 8.78 8.12 22.60
CA LEU A 98 9.01 7.21 23.72
C LEU A 98 7.64 6.61 24.06
N PRO A 99 7.53 5.27 24.22
CA PRO A 99 6.29 4.69 24.70
C PRO A 99 5.99 5.36 26.03
N LEU A 100 4.86 6.07 26.10
CA LEU A 100 4.41 6.68 27.34
C LEU A 100 4.29 5.53 28.33
N ALA A 101 5.11 5.53 29.38
CA ALA A 101 4.91 4.61 30.49
C ALA A 101 3.49 4.90 30.99
N SER A 102 2.58 3.96 30.74
CA SER A 102 1.20 4.10 31.20
C SER A 102 1.23 4.22 32.71
N ALA A 103 1.10 5.44 33.23
CA ALA A 103 0.91 5.72 34.66
C ALA A 103 -0.50 5.33 35.14
N GLY A 104 -1.14 4.38 34.47
CA GLY A 104 -2.41 3.78 34.84
C GLY A 104 -2.21 2.29 35.02
N TYR A 105 -2.41 1.82 36.26
CA TYR A 105 -2.44 0.43 36.71
C TYR A 105 -1.56 -0.53 35.91
N VAL A 106 -0.35 -0.79 36.42
CA VAL A 106 0.44 -1.96 36.02
C VAL A 106 -0.47 -3.18 36.09
N ARG A 107 -0.87 -3.69 34.93
CA ARG A 107 -1.57 -4.98 34.83
C ARG A 107 -0.55 -6.00 35.32
N ILE A 108 -0.78 -6.54 36.51
CA ILE A 108 0.10 -7.55 37.14
C ILE A 108 0.23 -8.81 36.25
N ASP A 109 -0.70 -9.02 35.31
CA ASP A 109 -0.61 -10.07 34.29
C ASP A 109 0.55 -9.88 33.28
N GLU A 110 1.12 -8.69 33.16
CA GLU A 110 2.30 -8.42 32.33
C GLU A 110 3.45 -7.87 33.19
N SER A 111 3.68 -8.48 34.35
CA SER A 111 4.94 -8.28 35.08
C SER A 111 6.12 -8.49 34.11
N SER A 112 6.98 -7.48 34.02
CA SER A 112 8.24 -7.50 33.27
C SER A 112 9.24 -8.53 33.79
N ASP A 113 8.95 -9.12 34.94
CA ASP A 113 9.62 -10.29 35.50
C ASP A 113 9.19 -11.49 34.67
N GLY A 114 10.01 -11.86 33.67
CA GLY A 114 9.68 -12.86 32.66
C GLY A 114 9.01 -14.13 33.21
N ALA A 115 8.21 -14.78 32.36
CA ALA A 115 7.38 -15.92 32.71
C ALA A 115 8.06 -16.91 33.68
N ILE A 116 7.41 -17.19 34.81
CA ILE A 116 7.89 -18.13 35.82
C ILE A 116 7.87 -19.54 35.21
N VAL A 117 9.06 -20.13 34.98
CA VAL A 117 9.20 -21.48 34.41
C VAL A 117 9.44 -22.49 35.51
N ASN A 118 8.52 -23.44 35.67
CA ASN A 118 8.67 -24.56 36.60
C ASN A 118 9.53 -25.67 35.96
N PRO A 119 10.76 -25.96 36.46
CA PRO A 119 11.67 -26.90 35.81
C PRO A 119 11.17 -28.37 35.82
N HIS A 120 10.42 -28.74 36.86
CA HIS A 120 9.89 -30.09 37.07
C HIS A 120 8.43 -30.28 36.65
N ALA A 121 7.82 -29.31 35.96
CA ALA A 121 6.46 -29.50 35.44
C ALA A 121 6.44 -30.61 34.39
N LEU A 122 5.42 -31.47 34.45
CA LEU A 122 5.17 -32.49 33.41
C LEU A 122 5.00 -31.79 32.05
N PRO A 123 5.36 -32.45 30.92
CA PRO A 123 5.27 -31.85 29.59
C PRO A 123 3.91 -31.24 29.23
N MET A 124 2.82 -31.78 29.78
CA MET A 124 1.45 -31.28 29.57
C MET A 124 1.13 -29.99 30.35
N TYR A 125 1.82 -29.72 31.45
CA TYR A 125 1.66 -28.52 32.31
C TYR A 125 2.83 -27.54 32.18
N ARG A 126 3.76 -27.80 31.25
CA ARG A 126 4.79 -26.82 30.89
C ARG A 126 4.13 -25.74 30.06
N ASP A 127 3.99 -24.56 30.65
CA ASP A 127 3.61 -23.36 29.94
C ASP A 127 4.53 -23.15 28.74
N ALA A 128 3.99 -23.31 27.53
CA ALA A 128 4.70 -23.00 26.28
C ALA A 128 4.86 -21.49 26.05
N ASN A 129 4.80 -20.69 27.13
CA ASN A 129 4.57 -19.25 27.15
C ASN A 129 5.79 -18.39 26.80
N ALA A 130 6.80 -18.96 26.13
CA ALA A 130 7.66 -18.12 25.32
C ALA A 130 6.86 -17.67 24.11
N LYS A 131 6.21 -16.49 24.20
CA LYS A 131 5.56 -15.79 23.07
C LYS A 131 6.42 -16.04 21.83
N PRO A 132 5.97 -16.86 20.86
CA PRO A 132 6.86 -17.28 19.79
C PRO A 132 7.32 -16.03 19.05
N THR A 133 8.64 -15.88 18.86
CA THR A 133 9.16 -14.76 18.08
C THR A 133 8.50 -14.75 16.69
N LYS A 134 8.31 -13.56 16.09
CA LYS A 134 7.72 -13.42 14.75
C LYS A 134 8.34 -14.40 13.73
N ARG A 135 9.64 -14.67 13.87
CA ARG A 135 10.40 -15.66 13.08
C ARG A 135 9.92 -17.10 13.27
N LYS A 136 9.61 -17.52 14.50
CA LYS A 136 9.07 -18.87 14.80
C LYS A 136 7.67 -19.04 14.24
N TYR A 137 6.80 -18.02 14.33
CA TYR A 137 5.48 -18.04 13.68
C TYR A 137 5.58 -18.11 12.16
N ALA A 138 6.49 -17.34 11.55
CA ALA A 138 6.71 -17.41 10.11
C ALA A 138 7.15 -18.82 9.68
N LYS A 139 8.06 -19.45 10.43
CA LYS A 139 8.52 -20.82 10.16
C LYS A 139 7.40 -21.85 10.30
N ILE A 140 6.63 -21.80 11.40
CA ILE A 140 5.49 -22.72 11.60
C ILE A 140 4.46 -22.58 10.48
N ARG A 141 4.19 -21.38 9.97
CA ARG A 141 3.26 -21.14 8.86
C ARG A 141 3.77 -21.61 7.50
N LEU A 142 5.08 -21.79 7.35
CA LEU A 142 5.69 -22.37 6.14
C LEU A 142 5.55 -23.89 6.13
N ASP A 143 5.59 -24.52 7.31
CA ASP A 143 5.46 -25.96 7.46
C ASP A 143 3.98 -26.40 7.31
N PRO A 144 3.60 -27.13 6.25
CA PRO A 144 2.19 -27.44 5.97
C PRO A 144 1.55 -28.36 7.03
N ILE A 145 2.34 -29.27 7.61
CA ILE A 145 1.92 -30.23 8.64
C ILE A 145 1.69 -29.50 9.98
N ALA A 146 2.66 -28.68 10.40
CA ALA A 146 2.57 -27.95 11.67
C ALA A 146 1.51 -26.84 11.62
N SER A 147 1.39 -26.15 10.48
CA SER A 147 0.39 -25.08 10.29
C SER A 147 -1.03 -25.61 10.05
N LYS A 148 -1.21 -26.91 9.80
CA LYS A 148 -2.48 -27.51 9.32
C LYS A 148 -3.12 -26.68 8.19
N LYS A 149 -2.29 -26.14 7.31
CA LYS A 149 -2.73 -25.24 6.24
C LYS A 149 -3.34 -26.08 5.11
N PRO A 150 -4.53 -25.72 4.59
CA PRO A 150 -5.08 -26.37 3.40
C PRO A 150 -4.08 -26.33 2.24
N SER A 151 -4.07 -27.37 1.40
CA SER A 151 -3.24 -27.38 0.19
C SER A 151 -3.60 -26.18 -0.69
N LYS A 152 -2.58 -25.50 -1.22
CA LYS A 152 -2.79 -24.37 -2.13
C LYS A 152 -3.31 -24.89 -3.47
N PRO A 153 -4.15 -24.13 -4.19
CA PRO A 153 -4.49 -24.45 -5.57
C PRO A 153 -3.23 -24.59 -6.43
N ILE A 154 -3.15 -25.65 -7.24
CA ILE A 154 -2.02 -25.87 -8.14
C ILE A 154 -2.04 -24.81 -9.24
N THR A 155 -0.94 -24.06 -9.31
CA THR A 155 -0.68 -23.11 -10.41
C THR A 155 0.34 -23.76 -11.34
N GLY A 156 -0.11 -24.32 -12.47
CA GLY A 156 0.72 -25.05 -13.42
C GLY A 156 0.08 -26.34 -13.93
N PRO A 157 0.85 -27.21 -14.61
CA PRO A 157 0.37 -28.51 -15.08
C PRO A 157 -0.02 -29.37 -13.89
N GLY A 158 -1.19 -30.01 -13.97
CA GLY A 158 -1.65 -30.92 -12.93
C GLY A 158 -0.74 -32.13 -12.77
N PHE A 159 -0.58 -32.62 -11.54
CA PHE A 159 0.15 -33.85 -11.23
C PHE A 159 -0.57 -34.64 -10.13
N GLY A 160 -0.58 -35.97 -10.23
CA GLY A 160 -1.13 -36.85 -9.19
C GLY A 160 -2.65 -36.77 -8.99
N GLY A 161 -3.43 -36.53 -10.04
CA GLY A 161 -4.90 -36.47 -9.98
C GLY A 161 -5.47 -35.09 -9.60
N SER A 162 -4.63 -34.11 -9.27
CA SER A 162 -5.05 -32.72 -9.12
C SER A 162 -4.98 -31.98 -10.46
N THR A 163 -6.11 -31.49 -10.95
CA THR A 163 -6.20 -30.79 -12.23
C THR A 163 -5.76 -29.33 -12.07
N GLY A 164 -4.56 -29.02 -12.55
CA GLY A 164 -4.02 -27.66 -12.61
C GLY A 164 -4.48 -26.90 -13.87
N GLY A 165 -4.39 -25.58 -13.81
CA GLY A 165 -4.96 -24.64 -14.78
C GLY A 165 -4.34 -24.56 -16.17
N SER A 166 -3.38 -25.42 -16.53
CA SER A 166 -2.48 -25.19 -17.69
C SER A 166 -2.69 -26.11 -18.89
N THR A 167 -3.75 -26.94 -18.91
CA THR A 167 -4.03 -27.78 -20.08
C THR A 167 -4.48 -26.91 -21.25
N LEU A 168 -3.98 -27.20 -22.46
CA LEU A 168 -4.34 -26.51 -23.70
C LEU A 168 -5.87 -26.40 -23.88
N THR A 169 -6.60 -27.48 -23.60
CA THR A 169 -8.06 -27.51 -23.64
C THR A 169 -8.69 -26.46 -22.71
N GLN A 170 -8.12 -26.27 -21.51
CA GLN A 170 -8.63 -25.29 -20.55
C GLN A 170 -8.29 -23.85 -20.97
N PHE A 171 -7.15 -23.63 -21.62
CA PHE A 171 -6.80 -22.34 -22.23
C PHE A 171 -7.80 -21.97 -23.34
N PHE A 172 -8.07 -22.90 -24.27
CA PHE A 172 -9.08 -22.69 -25.31
C PHE A 172 -10.50 -22.46 -24.75
N MET A 173 -10.89 -23.21 -23.71
CA MET A 173 -12.18 -23.00 -23.04
C MET A 173 -12.28 -21.64 -22.33
N ARG A 174 -11.17 -21.09 -21.83
CA ARG A 174 -11.15 -19.77 -21.19
C ARG A 174 -11.21 -18.65 -22.21
N ASP A 175 -10.39 -18.73 -23.25
CA ASP A 175 -10.13 -17.59 -24.15
C ASP A 175 -11.06 -17.57 -25.37
N GLN A 176 -11.49 -18.73 -25.87
CA GLN A 176 -12.29 -18.81 -27.12
C GLN A 176 -13.76 -19.15 -26.89
N ILE A 177 -14.09 -20.00 -25.90
CA ILE A 177 -15.48 -20.45 -25.71
C ILE A 177 -16.32 -19.44 -24.90
N LYS A 178 -15.68 -18.55 -24.11
CA LYS A 178 -16.42 -17.55 -23.33
C LYS A 178 -16.83 -16.30 -24.12
N SER A 179 -16.15 -15.98 -25.22
CA SER A 179 -16.45 -14.79 -26.03
C SER A 179 -17.73 -14.93 -26.84
N GLU A 180 -18.15 -16.15 -27.18
CA GLU A 180 -19.39 -16.43 -27.92
C GLU A 180 -20.39 -17.24 -27.08
N SER A 181 -20.50 -16.91 -25.79
CA SER A 181 -21.52 -17.54 -24.95
C SER A 181 -22.90 -17.03 -25.37
N ILE A 182 -23.79 -17.94 -25.78
CA ILE A 182 -25.23 -17.71 -26.05
C ILE A 182 -25.92 -16.98 -24.88
N ARG A 183 -25.32 -17.01 -23.68
CA ARG A 183 -25.79 -16.32 -22.48
C ARG A 183 -25.57 -14.80 -22.49
N SER A 184 -24.83 -14.26 -23.46
CA SER A 184 -24.56 -12.83 -23.59
C SER A 184 -25.52 -12.09 -24.52
N GLU A 185 -26.21 -12.80 -25.41
CA GLU A 185 -27.25 -12.21 -26.28
C GLU A 185 -28.62 -12.33 -25.62
N ASP A 186 -29.37 -11.23 -25.61
CA ASP A 186 -30.75 -11.25 -25.13
C ASP A 186 -31.64 -12.05 -26.10
N PRO A 187 -32.47 -13.01 -25.60
CA PRO A 187 -33.23 -13.91 -26.46
C PRO A 187 -34.23 -13.16 -27.35
N ARG A 188 -34.74 -12.02 -26.86
CA ARG A 188 -35.66 -11.15 -27.60
C ARG A 188 -34.99 -10.51 -28.81
N GLU A 189 -33.76 -10.06 -28.65
CA GLU A 189 -32.99 -9.44 -29.74
C GLU A 189 -32.57 -10.49 -30.78
N ALA A 190 -32.15 -11.67 -30.32
CA ALA A 190 -31.81 -12.78 -31.19
C ALA A 190 -32.98 -13.21 -32.08
N ILE A 191 -34.21 -13.28 -31.53
CA ILE A 191 -35.42 -13.61 -32.30
C ILE A 191 -35.75 -12.48 -33.29
N LEU A 192 -35.74 -11.22 -32.85
CA LEU A 192 -36.08 -10.08 -33.69
C LEU A 192 -35.09 -9.83 -34.84
N LYS A 193 -33.81 -10.17 -34.64
CA LYS A 193 -32.77 -10.12 -35.68
C LYS A 193 -33.16 -10.91 -36.92
N TYR A 194 -33.77 -12.08 -36.73
CA TYR A 194 -34.19 -12.95 -37.83
C TYR A 194 -35.64 -12.73 -38.27
N ALA A 195 -36.45 -11.98 -37.52
CA ALA A 195 -37.85 -11.72 -37.86
C ALA A 195 -38.01 -11.06 -39.24
N LYS A 196 -37.16 -10.10 -39.59
CA LYS A 196 -37.16 -9.43 -40.91
C LYS A 196 -36.79 -10.39 -42.04
N VAL A 197 -35.80 -11.24 -41.81
CA VAL A 197 -35.34 -12.25 -42.78
C VAL A 197 -36.43 -13.29 -43.01
N ALA A 198 -37.07 -13.77 -41.94
CA ALA A 198 -38.15 -14.75 -42.01
C ALA A 198 -39.40 -14.21 -42.71
N ALA A 199 -39.69 -12.92 -42.58
CA ALA A 199 -40.80 -12.25 -43.26
C ALA A 199 -40.53 -12.04 -44.76
N ALA A 200 -39.29 -11.72 -45.13
CA ALA A 200 -38.90 -11.50 -46.52
C ALA A 200 -38.79 -12.81 -47.30
N ASP A 201 -38.03 -13.79 -46.77
CA ASP A 201 -37.69 -15.03 -47.46
C ASP A 201 -38.06 -16.24 -46.59
N SER A 202 -39.36 -16.56 -46.52
CA SER A 202 -39.83 -17.69 -45.72
C SER A 202 -39.48 -19.03 -46.39
N THR A 203 -38.46 -19.72 -45.87
CA THR A 203 -37.99 -20.98 -46.48
C THR A 203 -38.90 -22.18 -46.20
N TYR A 204 -39.51 -22.25 -45.01
CA TYR A 204 -40.17 -23.47 -44.54
C TYR A 204 -41.70 -23.37 -44.47
N LEU A 205 -42.25 -22.37 -43.76
CA LEU A 205 -43.67 -22.36 -43.40
C LEU A 205 -44.45 -21.11 -43.83
N GLY A 206 -43.78 -20.00 -44.19
CA GLY A 206 -44.48 -18.72 -44.36
C GLY A 206 -45.46 -18.69 -45.54
N SER A 207 -45.12 -19.27 -46.69
CA SER A 207 -46.00 -19.27 -47.87
C SER A 207 -47.20 -20.22 -47.74
N ALA A 208 -46.99 -21.42 -47.19
CA ALA A 208 -48.03 -22.45 -47.09
C ALA A 208 -49.13 -22.10 -46.08
N TYR A 209 -48.79 -21.35 -45.02
CA TYR A 209 -49.70 -21.00 -43.93
C TYR A 209 -50.11 -19.53 -43.91
N ALA A 210 -49.75 -18.73 -44.92
CA ALA A 210 -50.04 -17.30 -44.98
C ALA A 210 -51.55 -16.98 -44.81
N THR A 211 -52.43 -17.81 -45.36
CA THR A 211 -53.88 -17.60 -45.32
C THR A 211 -54.53 -18.23 -44.09
N THR A 212 -53.94 -19.30 -43.54
CA THR A 212 -54.57 -20.15 -42.53
C THR A 212 -54.04 -19.91 -41.12
N GLN A 213 -52.93 -19.17 -40.97
CA GLN A 213 -52.33 -18.89 -39.67
C GLN A 213 -53.21 -17.92 -38.85
N PRO A 214 -53.72 -18.34 -37.68
CA PRO A 214 -54.55 -17.47 -36.85
C PRO A 214 -53.69 -16.41 -36.16
N THR A 215 -53.99 -15.13 -36.39
CA THR A 215 -53.27 -14.00 -35.78
C THR A 215 -53.81 -13.61 -34.40
N ASP A 216 -55.12 -13.78 -34.18
CA ASP A 216 -55.84 -13.14 -33.06
C ASP A 216 -56.25 -14.14 -31.97
N GLN A 217 -55.85 -15.40 -32.08
CA GLN A 217 -56.22 -16.46 -31.12
C GLN A 217 -55.26 -16.56 -29.93
N ILE A 218 -54.14 -15.83 -29.96
CA ILE A 218 -53.15 -15.81 -28.88
C ILE A 218 -53.45 -14.62 -27.97
N ALA A 219 -53.69 -14.89 -26.68
CA ALA A 219 -53.92 -13.84 -25.68
C ALA A 219 -52.72 -12.87 -25.62
N ALA A 220 -52.99 -11.59 -25.37
CA ALA A 220 -52.01 -10.50 -25.47
C ALA A 220 -50.71 -10.74 -24.68
N GLU A 221 -50.80 -11.41 -23.53
CA GLU A 221 -49.66 -11.73 -22.67
C GLU A 221 -48.69 -12.75 -23.29
N TYR A 222 -49.16 -13.60 -24.20
CA TYR A 222 -48.37 -14.63 -24.88
C TYR A 222 -47.92 -14.21 -26.29
N GLN A 223 -48.22 -12.98 -26.71
CA GLN A 223 -47.79 -12.48 -28.00
C GLN A 223 -46.28 -12.21 -28.04
N LEU A 224 -45.68 -12.48 -29.19
CA LEU A 224 -44.27 -12.16 -29.42
C LEU A 224 -44.05 -10.65 -29.27
N ALA A 225 -42.99 -10.30 -28.54
CA ALA A 225 -42.64 -8.91 -28.33
C ALA A 225 -42.17 -8.26 -29.65
N LYS A 226 -42.59 -7.01 -29.89
CA LYS A 226 -42.40 -6.31 -31.17
C LYS A 226 -41.09 -5.53 -31.26
N GLU A 227 -40.59 -5.05 -30.14
CA GLU A 227 -39.40 -4.19 -30.03
C GLU A 227 -38.33 -4.88 -29.19
N THR A 228 -37.09 -4.40 -29.14
CA THR A 228 -36.10 -4.95 -28.19
C THR A 228 -36.39 -4.52 -26.75
N LEU A 229 -35.76 -5.17 -25.77
CA LEU A 229 -35.96 -4.84 -24.36
C LEU A 229 -35.47 -3.41 -24.05
N GLU A 230 -34.37 -2.98 -24.67
CA GLU A 230 -33.85 -1.62 -24.54
C GLU A 230 -34.78 -0.58 -25.15
N GLN A 231 -35.33 -0.84 -26.34
CA GLN A 231 -36.29 0.05 -26.99
C GLN A 231 -37.56 0.22 -26.16
N GLU A 232 -38.09 -0.87 -25.59
CA GLU A 232 -39.27 -0.80 -24.72
C GLU A 232 -39.00 0.01 -23.44
N LYS A 233 -37.78 -0.08 -22.88
CA LYS A 233 -37.39 0.75 -21.73
C LYS A 233 -37.38 2.22 -22.11
N LEU A 234 -36.76 2.58 -23.23
CA LEU A 234 -36.70 3.95 -23.72
C LEU A 234 -38.10 4.51 -23.99
N THR A 235 -38.99 3.74 -24.63
CA THR A 235 -40.36 4.18 -24.90
C THR A 235 -41.14 4.38 -23.60
N LYS A 236 -40.99 3.50 -22.61
CA LYS A 236 -41.58 3.68 -21.27
C LYS A 236 -41.02 4.91 -20.55
N GLU A 237 -39.72 5.16 -20.63
CA GLU A 237 -39.08 6.34 -20.03
C GLU A 237 -39.58 7.62 -20.69
N GLU A 238 -39.70 7.66 -22.02
CA GLU A 238 -40.26 8.78 -22.76
C GLU A 238 -41.74 9.02 -22.43
N GLN A 239 -42.52 7.93 -22.32
CA GLN A 239 -43.92 8.01 -21.90
C GLN A 239 -44.05 8.54 -20.48
N ASN A 240 -43.24 8.05 -19.55
CA ASN A 240 -43.21 8.54 -18.17
C ASN A 240 -42.80 10.01 -18.10
N ARG A 241 -41.79 10.42 -18.87
CA ARG A 241 -41.38 11.84 -18.98
C ARG A 241 -42.55 12.69 -19.48
N ARG A 242 -43.23 12.24 -20.54
CA ARG A 242 -44.40 12.93 -21.10
C ARG A 242 -45.56 13.03 -20.11
N LEU A 243 -45.74 12.03 -19.24
CA LEU A 243 -46.76 12.04 -18.19
C LEU A 243 -46.41 12.97 -17.02
N LEU A 244 -45.11 13.18 -16.74
CA LEU A 244 -44.63 14.11 -15.71
C LEU A 244 -44.64 15.57 -16.19
N ASP A 245 -44.60 15.80 -17.49
CA ASP A 245 -44.72 17.13 -18.11
C ASP A 245 -46.18 17.63 -18.23
N LEU A 246 -47.18 16.81 -17.85
CA LEU A 246 -48.62 17.14 -17.79
C LEU A 246 -49.04 17.48 -16.35
#